data_AF-A0AAE8SHQ9-F1
#
_entry.id   AF-A0AAE8SHQ9-F1
#
_cell.length_a   1.000
_cell.length_b   1.000
_cell.length_c   1.000
_cell.angle_alpha   90.00
_cell.angle_beta   90.00
_cell.angle_gamma   90.00
#
_symmetry.space_group_name_H-M   'P 1'
#
loop_
_entity.id
_entity.type
_entity.pdbx_description
1 polymer ?
#
loop_
_entity_poly.entity_id
_entity_poly.type
_entity_poly.pdbx_seq_one_letter_code
_entity_poly.pdbx_strand_id
1 'polypeptide(L)' 'MAKKVKARLVHARLVSMAMTGFFYTFKRPRTAPMMSMLKYDPIGTVMRLNMSKSLS' A
#
# COMPACT_ATOMS: atom_id res chain seq x y z
N MET A 1 -22.37 32.31 -0.33
CA MET A 1 -21.68 31.08 -0.78
C MET A 1 -20.70 30.64 0.31
N ALA A 2 -20.97 29.54 1.01
CA ALA A 2 -20.09 29.08 2.09
C ALA A 2 -18.72 28.64 1.52
N LYS A 3 -17.64 29.22 2.04
CA LYS A 3 -16.27 28.96 1.54
C LYS A 3 -15.89 27.52 1.88
N LYS A 4 -15.86 26.63 0.89
CA LYS A 4 -15.49 25.21 1.08
C LYS A 4 -14.07 25.13 1.64
N VAL A 5 -13.94 24.67 2.88
CA VAL A 5 -12.64 24.58 3.57
C VAL A 5 -11.77 23.55 2.83
N LYS A 6 -10.61 23.99 2.34
CA LYS A 6 -9.66 23.12 1.64
C LYS A 6 -9.07 22.12 2.64
N ALA A 7 -9.38 20.84 2.47
CA ALA A 7 -8.89 19.79 3.36
C ALA A 7 -7.34 19.74 3.37
N ARG A 8 -6.78 19.85 4.58
CA ARG A 8 -5.32 19.89 4.85
C ARG A 8 -4.65 18.52 4.71
N LEU A 9 -5.41 17.45 4.94
CA LEU A 9 -4.96 16.05 4.86
C LEU A 9 -5.47 15.37 3.59
N VAL A 10 -4.63 14.50 3.02
CA VAL A 10 -4.94 13.67 1.85
C VAL A 10 -4.74 12.21 2.19
N HIS A 11 -5.54 11.35 1.58
CA HIS A 11 -5.33 9.91 1.60
C HIS A 11 -4.32 9.53 0.51
N ALA A 12 -3.14 9.07 0.92
CA ALA A 12 -2.11 8.54 0.03
C ALA A 12 -2.11 7.01 0.07
N ARG A 13 -1.84 6.38 -1.07
CA ARG A 13 -1.61 4.93 -1.18
C ARG A 13 -0.11 4.68 -1.29
N LEU A 14 0.42 3.92 -0.34
CA LEU A 14 1.80 3.42 -0.35
C LEU A 14 1.77 2.02 -0.96
N VAL A 15 2.27 1.91 -2.19
CA VAL A 15 2.28 0.65 -2.97
C VAL A 15 3.51 -0.18 -2.57
N SER A 16 3.33 -1.50 -2.44
CA SER A 16 4.41 -2.44 -2.14
C SER A 16 5.46 -2.48 -3.25
N MET A 17 6.73 -2.64 -2.87
CA MET A 17 7.84 -2.80 -3.81
C MET A 17 7.93 -4.22 -4.40
N ALA A 18 7.27 -5.21 -3.79
CA ALA A 18 7.29 -6.61 -4.25
C ALA A 18 6.37 -6.88 -5.47
N MET A 19 5.86 -5.82 -6.12
CA MET A 19 4.97 -5.88 -7.30
C MET A 19 3.71 -6.74 -7.12
N THR A 20 3.27 -6.95 -5.88
CA THR A 20 2.09 -7.75 -5.53
C THR A 20 0.75 -7.01 -5.69
N GLY A 21 0.81 -5.69 -5.91
CA GLY A 21 -0.37 -4.83 -5.92
C GLY A 21 -0.93 -4.49 -4.53
N PHE A 22 -0.35 -5.01 -3.45
CA PHE A 22 -0.74 -4.64 -2.09
C PHE A 22 -0.37 -3.18 -1.78
N PHE A 23 -1.27 -2.47 -1.10
CA PHE A 23 -1.04 -1.09 -0.69
C PHE A 23 -1.60 -0.80 0.69
N TYR A 24 -0.97 0.14 1.37
CA TYR A 24 -1.49 0.72 2.60
C TYR A 24 -2.00 2.14 2.37
N THR A 25 -3.12 2.50 3.01
CA THR A 25 -3.67 3.86 2.98
C THR A 25 -3.23 4.66 4.20
N PHE A 26 -2.70 5.86 3.98
CA PHE A 26 -2.32 6.78 5.06
C PHE A 26 -2.89 8.17 4.86
N LYS A 27 -3.10 8.90 5.97
CA LYS A 27 -3.45 10.32 5.94
C LYS A 27 -2.16 11.14 6.07
N ARG A 28 -1.86 11.98 5.07
CA ARG A 28 -0.67 12.85 5.03
C ARG A 28 -1.06 14.31 4.76
N PRO A 29 -0.34 15.31 5.32
CA PRO A 29 -0.47 16.71 4.91
C PRO A 29 -0.07 16.93 3.44
N ARG A 30 -0.82 17.75 2.69
CA ARG A 30 -0.57 18.03 1.27
C ARG A 30 0.83 18.52 0.95
N THR A 31 1.41 19.31 1.84
CA THR A 31 2.69 20.01 1.66
C THR A 31 3.90 19.19 2.13
N ALA A 32 3.68 18.07 2.82
CA ALA A 32 4.76 17.18 3.25
C ALA A 32 5.40 16.48 2.03
N PRO A 33 6.64 15.98 2.10
CA PRO A 33 7.27 15.17 1.05
C PRO A 33 6.59 13.81 0.86
N MET A 34 6.93 13.10 -0.23
CA MET A 34 6.45 11.74 -0.48
C MET A 34 6.87 10.78 0.65
N MET A 35 6.04 9.79 0.94
CA MET A 35 6.36 8.79 1.96
C MET A 35 6.99 7.57 1.31
N SER A 36 8.08 7.09 1.89
CA SER A 36 8.66 5.76 1.64
C SER A 36 8.72 5.03 2.98
N MET A 37 8.20 3.80 3.03
CA MET A 37 8.18 2.99 4.25
C MET A 37 8.49 1.54 3.91
N LEU A 38 9.32 0.89 4.72
CA LEU A 38 9.50 -0.55 4.70
C LEU A 38 8.40 -1.19 5.55
N LYS A 39 7.41 -1.79 4.90
CA LYS A 39 6.28 -2.47 5.56
C LYS A 39 6.12 -3.88 5.04
N TYR A 40 5.47 -4.71 5.86
CA TYR A 40 5.15 -6.08 5.50
C TYR A 40 4.18 -6.13 4.31
N ASP A 41 4.45 -7.02 3.37
CA ASP A 41 3.56 -7.33 2.26
C ASP A 41 3.07 -8.78 2.39
N PRO A 42 1.83 -8.99 2.87
CA PRO A 42 1.30 -10.33 3.12
C PRO A 42 1.18 -11.19 1.85
N ILE A 43 1.17 -10.58 0.67
CA ILE A 43 1.00 -11.31 -0.59
C ILE A 43 2.33 -11.94 -1.02
N GLY A 44 3.45 -11.21 -0.87
CA GLY A 44 4.79 -11.70 -1.26
C GLY A 44 5.28 -12.85 -0.39
N THR A 45 4.85 -12.91 0.87
CA THR A 45 5.17 -14.02 1.79
C THR A 45 4.36 -15.28 1.50
N VAL A 46 3.20 -15.16 0.84
CA VAL A 46 2.31 -16.28 0.48
C VAL A 46 2.49 -16.66 -0.99
N MET A 47 3.72 -16.65 -1.52
CA MET A 47 4.01 -17.35 -2.77
C MET A 47 4.01 -18.88 -2.52
N ARG A 48 2.78 -19.40 -2.41
CA ARG A 48 2.30 -20.75 -2.74
C ARG A 48 3.37 -21.87 -2.68
N LEU A 49 3.63 -22.39 -1.48
CA LEU A 49 4.14 -23.75 -1.25
C LEU A 49 3.10 -24.82 -1.69
N ASN A 50 2.64 -24.79 -2.94
CA ASN A 50 1.92 -25.91 -3.55
C ASN A 50 2.73 -26.36 -4.78
N MET A 51 3.93 -26.87 -4.52
CA MET A 51 4.67 -27.71 -5.45
C MET A 51 4.84 -29.07 -4.78
N SER A 52 4.47 -30.13 -5.49
CA SER A 52 4.59 -31.56 -5.14
C SER A 52 3.49 -32.23 -4.28
N LYS A 53 2.27 -32.29 -4.82
CA LYS A 53 1.47 -33.53 -4.75
C LYS A 53 0.87 -33.79 -6.13
N SER A 54 1.73 -34.15 -7.07
CA SER A 54 1.36 -34.55 -8.43
C SER A 54 2.51 -35.36 -9.04
N LEU A 55 2.88 -36.45 -8.40
CA LEU A 55 3.48 -37.60 -9.08
C LEU A 55 2.94 -38.83 -8.35
N SER A 56 2.07 -39.54 -9.07
CA SER A 56 1.71 -40.97 -8.93
C SER A 56 1.66 -41.57 -7.53
#